data_AF-N9NQA0-F1
#
_entry.id   AF-N9NQA0-F1
#
_cell.length_a   1.000
_cell.length_b   1.000
_cell.length_c   1.000
_cell.angle_alpha   90.00
_cell.angle_beta   90.00
_cell.angle_gamma   90.00
#
_symmetry.space_group_name_H-M   'P 1'
#
loop_
_entity.id
_entity.type
_entity.pdbx_description
1 polymer ?
#
loop_
_entity_poly.entity_id
_entity_poly.type
_entity_poly.pdbx_seq_one_letter_code
_entity_poly.pdbx_strand_id
1 'polypeptide(L)'
;MSVYTPLSLEEVQAFAEPYGLAVIDLIPIQGGIQNTNFFLVDHTQKQYVLTVFEELDTEGAAELVPVLDCLGQAGVPVAVPLKHHGQAIHSIAGKPAQIAPRLMGEHPEQASIDQVQAIAQAQAKLHLALQDFPLQRDFNRNHAYWSECI
;
A
#
# COMPACT_ATOMS: atom_id res chain seq x y z
N MET A 1 -17.41 -12.33 0.74
CA MET A 1 -17.65 -11.65 -0.55
C MET A 1 -16.56 -10.62 -0.69
N SER A 2 -15.90 -10.52 -1.86
CA SER A 2 -14.88 -9.49 -2.09
C SER A 2 -15.54 -8.11 -1.99
N VAL A 3 -15.10 -7.27 -1.06
CA VAL A 3 -15.53 -5.87 -1.03
C VAL A 3 -14.74 -5.18 -2.14
N TYR A 4 -15.46 -4.64 -3.12
CA TYR A 4 -14.88 -3.94 -4.26
C TYR A 4 -15.62 -2.62 -4.44
N THR A 5 -14.90 -1.51 -4.30
CA THR A 5 -15.43 -0.16 -4.53
C THR A 5 -15.15 0.23 -5.98
N PRO A 6 -16.16 0.19 -6.89
CA PRO A 6 -15.96 0.64 -8.25
C PRO A 6 -15.71 2.15 -8.26
N LEU A 7 -14.72 2.58 -9.02
CA LEU A 7 -14.37 3.99 -9.21
C LEU A 7 -14.28 4.27 -10.71
N SER A 8 -14.77 5.43 -11.11
CA SER A 8 -14.60 5.96 -12.46
C SER A 8 -13.26 6.66 -12.63
N LEU A 9 -12.81 6.78 -13.89
CA LEU A 9 -11.59 7.54 -14.21
C LEU A 9 -11.71 9.01 -13.77
N GLU A 10 -12.90 9.61 -13.86
CA GLU A 10 -13.14 11.00 -13.46
C GLU A 10 -12.98 11.20 -11.94
N GLU A 11 -13.56 10.31 -11.13
CA GLU A 11 -13.41 10.34 -9.67
C GLU A 11 -11.95 10.18 -9.26
N VAL A 12 -11.23 9.25 -9.91
CA VAL A 12 -9.81 9.02 -9.63
C VAL A 12 -8.95 10.19 -10.10
N GLN A 13 -9.27 10.81 -11.24
CA GLN A 13 -8.55 12.00 -11.71
C GLN A 13 -8.70 13.16 -10.72
N ALA A 14 -9.93 13.44 -10.25
CA ALA A 14 -10.15 14.47 -9.25
C ALA A 14 -9.40 14.20 -7.93
N PHE A 15 -9.33 12.92 -7.53
CA PHE A 15 -8.55 12.51 -6.35
C PHE A 15 -7.03 12.62 -6.55
N ALA A 16 -6.53 12.38 -7.77
CA ALA A 16 -5.11 12.38 -8.09
C ALA A 16 -4.55 13.79 -8.40
N GLU A 17 -5.42 14.75 -8.76
CA GLU A 17 -5.04 16.13 -9.11
C GLU A 17 -4.21 16.85 -8.04
N PRO A 18 -4.52 16.77 -6.72
CA PRO A 18 -3.70 17.39 -5.68
C PRO A 18 -2.27 16.82 -5.57
N TYR A 19 -2.02 15.62 -6.11
CA TYR A 19 -0.69 15.02 -6.21
C TYR A 19 0.08 15.48 -7.45
N GLY A 20 -0.53 16.32 -8.30
CA GLY A 20 0.03 16.75 -9.58
C GLY A 20 -0.02 15.69 -10.68
N LEU A 21 -0.93 14.72 -10.56
CA LEU A 21 -1.08 13.62 -11.52
C LEU A 21 -2.23 13.90 -12.51
N ALA A 22 -2.00 13.57 -13.77
CA ALA A 22 -3.03 13.53 -14.82
C ALA A 22 -3.19 12.10 -15.30
N VAL A 23 -4.10 11.38 -14.66
CA VAL A 23 -4.46 9.99 -14.90
C VAL A 23 -5.15 9.86 -16.27
N ILE A 24 -4.55 9.06 -17.14
CA ILE A 24 -5.05 8.77 -18.49
C ILE A 24 -5.63 7.36 -18.61
N ASP A 25 -5.30 6.47 -17.67
CA ASP A 25 -5.80 5.09 -17.66
C ASP A 25 -5.96 4.58 -16.22
N LEU A 26 -6.97 3.73 -16.03
CA LEU A 26 -7.39 3.17 -14.74
C LEU A 26 -7.69 1.68 -14.92
N ILE A 27 -6.85 0.82 -14.33
CA ILE A 27 -6.95 -0.64 -14.49
C ILE A 27 -7.22 -1.28 -13.12
N PRO A 28 -8.39 -1.92 -12.91
CA PRO A 28 -8.67 -2.66 -11.69
C PRO A 28 -7.71 -3.84 -11.47
N ILE A 29 -7.26 -4.04 -10.23
CA ILE A 29 -6.44 -5.19 -9.84
C ILE A 29 -7.31 -6.22 -9.16
N GLN A 30 -7.55 -7.34 -9.86
CA GLN A 30 -8.29 -8.48 -9.31
C GLN A 30 -7.35 -9.34 -8.46
N GLY A 31 -7.66 -9.51 -7.18
CA GLY A 31 -6.86 -10.35 -6.27
C GLY A 31 -6.80 -9.89 -4.80
N GLY A 32 -7.28 -8.68 -4.49
CA GLY A 32 -7.38 -8.20 -3.12
C GLY A 32 -8.59 -8.79 -2.38
N ILE A 33 -8.39 -9.37 -1.20
CA ILE A 33 -9.49 -9.83 -0.34
C ILE A 33 -10.00 -8.68 0.55
N GLN A 34 -9.10 -7.78 0.96
CA GLN A 34 -9.36 -6.75 1.98
C GLN A 34 -9.35 -5.31 1.45
N ASN A 35 -8.77 -5.05 0.28
CA ASN A 35 -8.62 -3.69 -0.26
C ASN A 35 -8.95 -3.68 -1.75
N THR A 36 -9.58 -2.61 -2.22
CA THR A 36 -9.72 -2.36 -3.65
C THR A 36 -8.47 -1.68 -4.17
N ASN A 37 -7.85 -2.24 -5.22
CA ASN A 37 -6.63 -1.68 -5.80
C ASN A 37 -6.81 -1.40 -7.30
N PHE A 38 -6.24 -0.30 -7.76
CA PHE A 38 -6.21 0.07 -9.17
C PHE A 38 -4.80 0.46 -9.59
N PHE A 39 -4.37 0.07 -10.78
CA PHE A 39 -3.24 0.71 -11.45
C PHE A 39 -3.69 2.02 -12.09
N LEU A 40 -2.92 3.07 -11.85
CA LEU A 40 -3.07 4.36 -12.50
C LEU A 40 -1.92 4.54 -13.50
N VAL A 41 -2.23 5.03 -14.69
CA VAL A 41 -1.22 5.52 -15.63
C VAL A 41 -1.36 7.03 -15.74
N ASP A 42 -0.30 7.76 -15.40
CA ASP A 42 -0.22 9.20 -15.58
C ASP A 42 0.15 9.56 -17.03
N HIS A 43 -0.15 10.78 -17.47
CA HIS A 43 0.18 11.30 -18.80
C HIS A 43 1.68 11.18 -19.14
N THR A 44 2.57 11.19 -18.13
CA THR A 44 4.01 10.95 -18.29
C THR A 44 4.39 9.48 -18.47
N GLN A 45 3.41 8.57 -18.61
CA GLN A 45 3.56 7.11 -18.66
C GLN A 45 4.08 6.48 -17.36
N LYS A 46 4.16 7.25 -16.26
CA LYS A 46 4.47 6.72 -14.94
C LYS A 46 3.27 5.98 -14.37
N GLN A 47 3.55 4.91 -13.64
CA GLN A 47 2.53 4.04 -13.08
C GLN A 47 2.48 4.14 -11.57
N TYR A 48 1.25 4.15 -11.05
CA TYR A 48 0.96 4.24 -9.63
C TYR A 48 -0.06 3.18 -9.25
N VAL A 49 -0.22 2.96 -7.95
CA VAL A 49 -1.24 2.10 -7.38
C VAL A 49 -2.11 2.97 -6.47
N LEU A 50 -3.41 3.01 -6.77
CA LEU A 50 -4.43 3.51 -5.87
C LEU A 50 -4.92 2.34 -5.01
N THR A 51 -4.87 2.51 -3.70
CA THR A 51 -5.43 1.56 -2.73
C THR A 51 -6.57 2.24 -1.99
N VAL A 52 -7.76 1.67 -2.05
CA VAL A 52 -8.92 2.03 -1.23
C VAL A 52 -9.02 0.99 -0.10
N PHE A 53 -8.98 1.47 1.13
CA PHE A 53 -9.06 0.63 2.32
C PHE A 53 -10.54 0.36 2.63
N GLU A 54 -10.93 -0.92 2.64
CA GLU A 54 -12.34 -1.31 2.81
C GLU A 54 -12.71 -1.54 4.29
N GLU A 55 -11.75 -1.99 5.09
CA GLU A 55 -11.94 -2.35 6.49
C GLU A 55 -11.33 -1.34 7.48
N LEU A 56 -10.36 -0.55 7.03
CA LEU A 56 -9.67 0.43 7.88
C LEU A 56 -10.34 1.80 7.79
N ASP A 57 -10.36 2.52 8.90
CA ASP A 57 -10.64 3.95 8.93
C ASP A 57 -9.37 4.77 8.61
N THR A 58 -9.52 6.09 8.54
CA THR A 58 -8.42 6.99 8.17
C THR A 58 -7.26 6.90 9.15
N GLU A 59 -7.53 6.73 10.45
CA GLU A 59 -6.50 6.63 11.49
C GLU A 59 -5.71 5.33 11.35
N GLY A 60 -6.39 4.19 11.22
CA GLY A 60 -5.75 2.90 11.03
C GLY A 60 -4.97 2.78 9.72
N ALA A 61 -5.44 3.44 8.65
CA ALA A 61 -4.68 3.53 7.40
C ALA A 61 -3.44 4.43 7.53
N ALA A 62 -3.56 5.56 8.24
CA ALA A 62 -2.49 6.53 8.40
C ALA A 62 -1.35 6.03 9.31
N GLU A 63 -1.67 5.14 10.25
CA GLU A 63 -0.71 4.52 11.18
C GLU A 63 0.47 3.83 10.47
N LEU A 64 0.23 3.26 9.28
CA LEU A 64 1.25 2.55 8.50
C LEU A 64 2.18 3.48 7.70
N VAL A 65 1.79 4.73 7.47
CA VAL A 65 2.54 5.67 6.63
C VAL A 65 3.93 5.98 7.21
N PRO A 66 4.08 6.30 8.51
CA PRO A 66 5.40 6.53 9.11
C PRO A 66 6.34 5.32 9.03
N VAL A 67 5.79 4.10 9.08
CA VAL A 67 6.58 2.86 8.92
C VAL A 67 7.14 2.79 7.50
N LEU A 68 6.28 3.04 6.49
CA LEU A 68 6.69 3.04 5.08
C LEU A 68 7.72 4.14 4.79
N ASP A 69 7.54 5.34 5.37
CA ASP A 69 8.53 6.43 5.27
C ASP A 69 9.90 6.00 5.83
N CYS A 70 9.92 5.42 7.03
CA CYS A 70 11.14 4.97 7.70
C CYS A 70 11.88 3.91 6.85
N LEU A 71 11.14 2.91 6.35
CA LEU A 71 11.68 1.88 5.47
C LEU A 71 12.22 2.46 4.16
N GLY A 72 11.50 3.41 3.55
CA GLY A 72 11.94 4.10 2.35
C GLY A 72 13.23 4.90 2.57
N GLN A 73 13.34 5.61 3.69
CA GLN A 73 14.54 6.36 4.08
C GLN A 73 15.74 5.44 4.35
N ALA A 74 15.51 4.25 4.91
CA ALA A 74 16.53 3.22 5.06
C ALA A 74 16.92 2.57 3.71
N GLY A 75 16.21 2.87 2.62
CA GLY A 75 16.44 2.31 1.28
C GLY A 75 15.95 0.86 1.14
N VAL A 76 14.96 0.45 1.92
CA VAL A 76 14.22 -0.80 1.70
C VAL A 76 13.30 -0.57 0.50
N PRO A 77 13.17 -1.51 -0.45
CA PRO A 77 12.33 -1.34 -1.65
C PRO A 77 10.84 -1.45 -1.29
N VAL A 78 10.29 -0.40 -0.69
CA VAL A 78 8.87 -0.26 -0.34
C VAL A 78 8.19 0.82 -1.18
N ALA A 79 6.89 0.65 -1.43
CA ALA A 79 6.07 1.65 -2.09
C ALA A 79 5.64 2.71 -1.07
N VAL A 80 6.44 3.76 -0.90
CA VAL A 80 6.08 4.88 -0.02
C VAL A 80 4.94 5.68 -0.66
N PRO A 81 3.81 5.89 0.04
CA PRO A 81 2.70 6.65 -0.49
C PRO A 81 3.09 8.10 -0.81
N LEU A 82 2.51 8.64 -1.87
CA LEU A 82 2.59 10.07 -2.18
C LEU A 82 1.86 10.86 -1.11
N LYS A 83 2.26 12.11 -0.92
CA LYS A 83 1.66 13.03 0.04
C LYS A 83 1.25 14.31 -0.65
N HIS A 84 0.07 14.83 -0.33
CA HIS A 84 -0.28 16.22 -0.58
C HIS A 84 -0.83 16.85 0.70
N HIS A 85 -0.61 18.15 0.86
CA HIS A 85 -0.92 18.88 2.10
C HIS A 85 -0.36 18.20 3.37
N GLY A 86 0.78 17.50 3.24
CA GLY A 86 1.43 16.81 4.36
C GLY A 86 0.81 15.46 4.77
N GLN A 87 -0.24 14.99 4.09
CA GLN A 87 -0.93 13.74 4.39
C GLN A 87 -0.89 12.76 3.22
N ALA A 88 -0.78 11.46 3.51
CA ALA A 88 -0.78 10.38 2.52
C ALA A 88 -2.15 9.72 2.34
N ILE A 89 -2.97 9.71 3.40
CA ILE A 89 -4.31 9.11 3.37
C ILE A 89 -5.34 10.21 3.19
N HIS A 90 -6.18 10.06 2.17
CA HIS A 90 -7.28 10.96 1.85
C HIS A 90 -8.55 10.15 1.60
N SER A 91 -9.69 10.80 1.35
CA SER A 91 -10.95 10.09 1.14
C SER A 91 -11.36 10.08 -0.34
N ILE A 92 -11.80 8.92 -0.83
CA ILE A 92 -12.47 8.76 -2.12
C ILE A 92 -13.68 7.84 -1.94
N ALA A 93 -14.83 8.21 -2.53
CA ALA A 93 -16.10 7.49 -2.32
C ALA A 93 -16.45 7.24 -0.82
N GLY A 94 -16.05 8.16 0.06
CA GLY A 94 -16.27 8.07 1.51
C GLY A 94 -15.36 7.08 2.24
N LYS A 95 -14.34 6.54 1.58
CA LYS A 95 -13.40 5.56 2.17
C LYS A 95 -11.96 6.10 2.17
N PRO A 96 -11.12 5.71 3.14
CA PRO A 96 -9.71 6.06 3.13
C PRO A 96 -9.01 5.45 1.92
N ALA A 97 -8.14 6.22 1.29
CA ALA A 97 -7.36 5.79 0.15
C ALA A 97 -6.00 6.48 0.08
N GLN A 98 -5.07 5.84 -0.62
CA GLN A 98 -3.72 6.36 -0.88
C GLN A 98 -3.28 6.07 -2.31
N ILE A 99 -2.35 6.88 -2.81
CA ILE A 99 -1.63 6.62 -4.06
C ILE A 99 -0.17 6.37 -3.73
N ALA A 100 0.40 5.27 -4.24
CA ALA A 100 1.82 4.98 -4.13
C ALA A 100 2.44 4.69 -5.51
N PRO A 101 3.75 4.93 -5.72
CA PRO A 101 4.43 4.51 -6.94
C PRO A 101 4.30 3.00 -7.16
N ARG A 102 4.09 2.57 -8.41
CA ARG A 102 4.11 1.14 -8.74
C ARG A 102 5.55 0.62 -8.68
N LEU A 103 5.80 -0.40 -7.87
CA LEU A 103 7.06 -1.14 -7.92
C LEU A 103 7.07 -2.03 -9.17
N MET A 104 8.16 -1.96 -9.93
CA MET A 104 8.36 -2.79 -11.12
C MET A 104 8.79 -4.19 -10.71
N GLY A 105 8.24 -5.19 -11.39
CA GLY A 105 8.54 -6.60 -11.13
C GLY A 105 7.29 -7.46 -11.16
N GLU A 106 7.50 -8.76 -11.02
CA GLU A 106 6.45 -9.76 -11.00
C GLU A 106 6.66 -10.67 -9.79
N HIS A 107 5.58 -11.26 -9.30
CA HIS A 107 5.66 -12.24 -8.21
C HIS A 107 6.18 -13.57 -8.77
N PRO A 108 7.32 -14.10 -8.28
CA PRO A 108 7.83 -15.38 -8.75
C PRO A 108 6.98 -16.54 -8.21
N GLU A 109 6.39 -17.35 -9.08
CA GLU A 109 5.68 -18.58 -8.65
C GLU A 109 6.64 -19.63 -8.08
N GLN A 110 7.87 -19.70 -8.59
CA GLN A 110 8.96 -20.50 -8.06
C GLN A 110 10.19 -19.62 -7.87
N ALA A 111 10.62 -19.46 -6.62
CA ALA A 111 11.77 -18.64 -6.29
C ALA A 111 13.09 -19.39 -6.59
N SER A 112 14.03 -18.73 -7.26
CA SER A 112 15.40 -19.19 -7.38
C SER A 112 16.19 -18.98 -6.08
N ILE A 113 17.34 -19.66 -5.92
CA ILE A 113 18.22 -19.47 -4.75
C ILE A 113 18.65 -18.00 -4.63
N ASP A 114 18.97 -17.34 -5.74
CA ASP A 114 19.34 -15.92 -5.76
C ASP A 114 18.19 -15.02 -5.29
N GLN A 115 16.95 -15.32 -5.69
CA GLN A 115 15.76 -14.59 -5.25
C GLN A 115 15.50 -14.81 -3.76
N VAL A 116 15.68 -16.03 -3.25
CA VAL A 116 15.56 -16.31 -1.82
C VAL A 116 16.59 -15.52 -1.02
N GLN A 117 17.85 -15.47 -1.50
CA GLN A 117 18.89 -14.67 -0.88
C GLN A 117 18.56 -13.18 -0.89
N ALA A 118 18.05 -12.65 -2.01
CA ALA A 118 17.63 -11.26 -2.12
C ALA A 118 16.48 -10.91 -1.14
N ILE A 119 15.50 -11.81 -1.01
CA ILE A 119 14.41 -11.68 -0.03
C ILE A 119 14.97 -11.66 1.40
N ALA A 120 15.88 -12.57 1.74
CA ALA A 120 16.48 -12.63 3.07
C ALA A 120 17.26 -11.35 3.41
N GLN A 121 18.01 -10.79 2.44
CA GLN A 121 18.70 -9.52 2.61
C GLN A 121 17.73 -8.35 2.80
N ALA A 122 16.66 -8.28 2.00
CA ALA A 122 15.63 -7.26 2.12
C ALA A 122 14.92 -7.33 3.48
N GLN A 123 14.61 -8.54 3.96
CA GLN A 123 13.97 -8.77 5.25
C GLN A 123 14.88 -8.39 6.42
N ALA A 124 16.17 -8.73 6.35
CA ALA A 124 17.15 -8.32 7.38
C ALA A 124 17.25 -6.79 7.45
N LYS A 125 17.29 -6.12 6.29
CA LYS A 125 17.32 -4.66 6.21
C LYS A 125 16.05 -4.02 6.79
N LEU A 126 14.88 -4.61 6.51
CA LEU A 126 13.61 -4.20 7.09
C LEU A 126 13.64 -4.30 8.62
N HIS A 127 14.11 -5.43 9.17
CA HIS A 127 14.20 -5.61 10.63
C HIS A 127 15.15 -4.61 11.29
N LEU A 128 16.31 -4.36 10.69
CA LEU A 128 17.28 -3.38 11.22
C LEU A 128 16.74 -1.96 11.16
N ALA A 129 16.04 -1.60 10.08
CA ALA A 129 15.44 -0.27 9.93
C ALA A 129 14.34 0.02 10.96
N LEU A 130 13.61 -1.01 11.39
CA LEU A 130 12.50 -0.89 12.33
C LEU A 130 12.85 -1.27 13.78
N GLN A 131 14.11 -1.58 14.08
CA GLN A 131 14.54 -2.09 15.38
C GLN A 131 14.12 -1.18 16.55
N ASP A 132 14.25 0.14 16.36
CA ASP A 132 13.93 1.15 17.38
C ASP A 132 12.66 1.95 17.00
N PHE A 133 11.84 1.44 16.08
CA PHE A 133 10.64 2.15 15.64
C PHE A 133 9.57 2.11 16.75
N PRO A 134 9.00 3.27 17.15
CA PRO A 134 8.21 3.37 18.37
C PRO A 134 6.78 2.81 18.24
N LEU A 135 6.31 2.56 17.02
CA LEU A 135 4.95 2.08 16.80
C LEU A 135 4.80 0.63 17.28
N GLN A 136 3.84 0.39 18.16
CA GLN A 136 3.42 -0.93 18.60
C GLN A 136 1.94 -1.10 18.30
N ARG A 137 1.60 -2.18 17.60
CA ARG A 137 0.21 -2.60 17.38
C ARG A 137 -0.10 -3.81 18.23
N ASP A 138 -1.28 -3.81 18.84
CA ASP A 138 -1.81 -5.03 19.45
C ASP A 138 -2.05 -6.10 18.37
N PHE A 139 -1.67 -7.33 18.69
CA PHE A 139 -1.78 -8.46 17.78
C PHE A 139 -3.21 -8.99 17.75
N ASN A 140 -3.95 -8.68 16.69
CA ASN A 140 -5.31 -9.19 16.47
C ASN A 140 -5.36 -10.70 16.14
N ARG A 141 -4.21 -11.38 16.03
CA ARG A 141 -4.07 -12.84 15.77
C ARG A 141 -3.02 -13.49 16.66
N ASN A 142 -2.95 -13.06 17.92
CA ASN A 142 -2.07 -13.67 18.92
C ASN A 142 -2.61 -15.03 19.39
N HIS A 143 -1.91 -15.64 20.35
CA HIS A 143 -2.37 -16.88 20.97
C HIS A 143 -3.81 -16.79 21.48
N ALA A 144 -4.20 -15.67 22.12
CA ALA A 144 -5.55 -15.48 22.66
C ALA A 144 -6.63 -15.59 21.57
N TYR A 145 -6.40 -14.94 20.43
CA TYR A 145 -7.28 -15.04 19.25
C TYR A 145 -7.46 -16.49 18.75
N TRP A 146 -6.38 -17.26 18.68
CA TRP A 146 -6.46 -18.66 18.21
C TRP A 146 -7.08 -19.60 19.24
N SER A 147 -6.92 -19.33 20.54
CA SER A 147 -7.54 -20.11 21.61
C SER A 147 -9.05 -19.93 21.72
N GLU A 148 -9.63 -18.84 21.19
CA GLU A 148 -11.08 -18.63 21.15
C GLU A 148 -11.77 -19.30 19.95
N CYS A 149 -10.99 -19.81 18.99
CA CYS A 149 -11.49 -20.47 17.78
C CYS A 149 -11.63 -22.01 17.92
N ILE A 150 -11.41 -22.58 19.12
CA ILE A 150 -11.58 -24.01 19.46
C ILE A 150 -12.77 -24.15 20.40
#